data_AF-A0A3B8HM15-F1
#
_entry.id   AF-A0A3B8HM15-F1
#
_cell.length_a   1.000
_cell.length_b   1.000
_cell.length_c   1.000
_cell.angle_alpha   90.00
_cell.angle_beta   90.00
_cell.angle_gamma   90.00
#
_symmetry.space_group_name_H-M   'P 1'
#
loop_
_entity.id
_entity.type
_entity.pdbx_description
1 polymer ?
#
loop_
_entity_poly.entity_id
_entity_poly.type
_entity_poly.pdbx_seq_one_letter_code
_entity_poly.pdbx_strand_id
1 'polypeptide(L)'
;MSSPRSFTRREFFKWAGTVGGGSLLAATGAMAQGTGGAAAGSPGALQVATRAFGKSGVQVSMLSLGGMFDITSNQLLLKQALQFGVTYWDTADCYNGGKSEQGIGQFFEKYPETRKKVFLVTKSDARDPEGISKLLEQSLSRLKTDSIDLYFIHGVSKIKELTNETKTWAEKAKASGKIKLFGFSTHSNMEELMQSAAKMGWIDGIMMTYNFRIMQSNAMKSAVDACVRAGIGLTAMKTQGGGSVKTESETELRMAGR
;
A
#
# COMPACT_ATOMS: atom_id res chain seq x y z
N MET A 1 -20.25 37.05 34.38
CA MET A 1 -19.18 37.31 33.38
C MET A 1 -17.88 37.46 34.14
N SER A 2 -17.09 36.39 34.22
CA SER A 2 -15.82 36.35 34.96
C SER A 2 -14.75 35.86 33.99
N SER A 3 -13.79 36.73 33.69
CA SER A 3 -12.67 36.44 32.79
C SER A 3 -11.67 35.49 33.48
N PRO A 4 -11.17 34.42 32.81
CA PRO A 4 -10.15 33.55 33.39
C PRO A 4 -8.76 34.21 33.31
N ARG A 5 -8.06 34.24 34.45
CA ARG A 5 -6.65 34.68 34.55
C ARG A 5 -5.76 33.77 33.71
N SER A 6 -4.99 34.35 32.78
CA SER A 6 -3.97 33.64 32.02
C SER A 6 -2.67 33.57 32.83
N PHE A 7 -2.17 32.35 33.03
CA PHE A 7 -0.83 32.13 33.59
C PHE A 7 0.22 32.18 32.48
N THR A 8 1.34 32.83 32.75
CA THR A 8 2.44 32.91 31.77
C THR A 8 3.36 31.70 31.89
N ARG A 9 3.97 31.26 30.77
CA ARG A 9 4.89 30.10 30.72
C ARG A 9 6.06 30.17 31.70
N ARG A 10 6.42 31.37 32.15
CA ARG A 10 7.51 31.62 33.10
C ARG A 10 7.14 31.32 34.56
N GLU A 11 5.85 31.31 34.89
CA GLU A 11 5.35 31.02 36.24
C GLU A 11 5.18 29.51 36.47
N PHE A 12 4.85 28.75 35.41
CA PHE A 12 4.74 27.29 35.46
C PHE A 12 6.07 26.61 35.84
N PHE A 13 7.20 27.08 35.30
CA PHE A 13 8.52 26.51 35.60
C PHE A 13 9.04 26.82 37.01
N LYS A 14 8.54 27.86 37.68
CA LYS A 14 8.92 28.17 39.06
C LYS A 14 8.17 27.31 40.08
N TRP A 15 6.95 26.88 39.76
CA TRP A 15 6.15 26.02 40.63
C TRP A 15 6.60 24.55 40.62
N ALA A 16 7.12 24.06 39.51
CA ALA A 16 7.61 22.67 39.39
C ALA A 16 8.99 22.43 40.04
N GLY A 17 9.70 23.47 40.47
CA GLY A 17 11.10 23.39 40.91
C GLY A 17 11.34 23.34 42.42
N THR A 18 10.30 23.27 43.28
CA THR A 18 10.46 23.47 44.74
C THR A 18 9.85 22.40 45.65
N VAL A 19 9.56 21.19 45.14
CA VAL A 19 9.15 20.06 45.99
C VAL A 19 10.13 18.91 45.80
N GLY A 20 10.98 18.68 46.81
CA GLY A 20 11.72 17.43 46.93
C GLY A 20 13.13 17.48 47.49
N GLY A 21 13.45 18.41 48.41
CA GLY A 21 14.69 18.39 49.18
C GLY A 21 14.48 17.88 50.61
N GLY A 22 15.02 16.71 50.94
CA GLY A 22 15.52 16.36 52.28
C GLY A 22 14.64 15.49 53.19
N SER A 23 15.07 14.24 53.42
CA SER A 23 15.48 13.75 54.76
C SER A 23 16.06 12.32 54.68
N LEU A 24 17.29 12.17 55.21
CA LEU A 24 17.97 10.90 55.45
C LEU A 24 17.35 10.19 56.66
N LEU A 25 17.02 8.90 56.51
CA LEU A 25 17.06 7.94 57.62
C LEU A 25 17.69 6.63 57.12
N ALA A 26 18.82 6.29 57.72
CA ALA A 26 19.51 5.03 57.53
C ALA A 26 18.75 3.91 58.25
N ALA A 27 18.44 2.82 57.54
CA ALA A 27 18.14 1.53 58.12
C ALA A 27 18.91 0.48 57.31
N THR A 28 19.94 -0.08 57.94
CA THR A 28 20.76 -1.18 57.45
C THR A 28 19.98 -2.50 57.53
N GLY A 29 20.05 -3.30 56.44
CA GLY A 29 19.96 -4.76 56.51
C GLY A 29 18.63 -5.38 56.10
N ALA A 30 18.54 -5.81 54.84
CA ALA A 30 18.06 -7.15 54.45
C ALA A 30 18.28 -7.32 52.95
N MET A 31 19.11 -8.30 52.58
CA MET A 31 19.23 -8.79 51.22
C MET A 31 17.87 -9.32 50.75
N ALA A 32 17.34 -8.76 49.67
CA ALA A 32 16.36 -9.42 48.84
C ALA A 32 16.74 -9.17 47.38
N GLN A 33 17.17 -10.23 46.70
CA GLN A 33 17.30 -10.27 45.25
C GLN A 33 15.91 -10.03 44.64
N GLY A 34 15.63 -8.76 44.32
CA GLY A 34 14.50 -8.36 43.49
C GLY A 34 14.96 -8.39 42.04
N THR A 35 14.44 -9.37 41.31
CA THR A 35 14.59 -9.60 39.86
C THR A 35 14.73 -8.31 39.06
N GLY A 36 15.78 -8.24 38.23
CA GLY A 36 16.01 -7.14 37.31
C GLY A 36 14.73 -6.75 36.59
N GLY A 37 14.27 -5.53 36.84
CA GLY A 37 13.28 -4.89 36.01
C GLY A 37 13.88 -4.82 34.61
N ALA A 38 13.41 -5.70 33.73
CA ALA A 38 13.59 -5.52 32.30
C ALA A 38 13.14 -4.11 32.01
N ALA A 39 14.09 -3.25 31.64
CA ALA A 39 13.77 -1.96 31.06
C ALA A 39 12.76 -2.26 29.96
N ALA A 40 11.54 -1.80 30.14
CA ALA A 40 10.51 -1.86 29.12
C ALA A 40 11.10 -1.09 27.94
N GLY A 41 11.68 -1.82 26.98
CA GLY A 41 12.12 -1.24 25.73
C GLY A 41 10.94 -0.47 25.18
N SER A 42 11.18 0.79 24.79
CA SER A 42 10.20 1.60 24.08
C SER A 42 9.48 0.69 23.08
N PRO A 43 8.15 0.57 23.10
CA PRO A 43 7.46 -0.31 22.16
C PRO A 43 7.95 0.04 20.77
N GLY A 44 8.70 -0.88 20.16
CA GLY A 44 9.31 -0.64 18.86
C GLY A 44 8.20 -0.20 17.92
N ALA A 45 8.42 0.92 17.21
CA ALA A 45 7.42 1.45 16.29
C ALA A 45 6.86 0.30 15.44
N LEU A 46 5.53 0.11 15.48
CA LEU A 46 4.85 -0.96 14.73
C LEU A 46 5.35 -0.92 13.27
N GLN A 47 6.05 -1.99 12.85
CA GLN A 47 6.51 -2.15 11.47
C GLN A 47 5.62 -3.19 10.78
N VAL A 48 5.07 -2.81 9.63
CA VAL A 48 4.34 -3.72 8.77
C VAL A 48 5.30 -4.78 8.22
N ALA A 49 5.00 -6.04 8.50
CA ALA A 49 5.78 -7.15 8.00
C ALA A 49 5.76 -7.21 6.45
N THR A 50 6.82 -7.76 5.87
CA THR A 50 7.00 -7.87 4.43
C THR A 50 6.88 -9.32 3.96
N ARG A 51 6.59 -9.52 2.67
CA ARG A 51 6.57 -10.82 2.02
C ARG A 51 7.05 -10.73 0.57
N ALA A 52 7.51 -11.84 0.02
CA ALA A 52 7.90 -11.91 -1.39
C ALA A 52 6.70 -11.67 -2.31
N PHE A 53 6.88 -10.89 -3.37
CA PHE A 53 5.86 -10.62 -4.36
C PHE A 53 5.94 -11.64 -5.51
N GLY A 54 5.15 -12.72 -5.41
CA GLY A 54 5.16 -13.80 -6.38
C GLY A 54 6.57 -14.40 -6.58
N LYS A 55 6.88 -14.83 -7.81
CA LYS A 55 8.19 -15.39 -8.17
C LYS A 55 9.29 -14.34 -8.34
N SER A 56 8.97 -13.05 -8.29
CA SER A 56 9.97 -11.98 -8.39
C SER A 56 10.92 -11.96 -7.18
N GLY A 57 10.47 -12.48 -6.02
CA GLY A 57 11.24 -12.45 -4.77
C GLY A 57 11.38 -11.07 -4.12
N VAL A 58 10.84 -10.01 -4.73
CA VAL A 58 10.90 -8.66 -4.16
C VAL A 58 10.08 -8.61 -2.88
N GLN A 59 10.72 -8.20 -1.78
CA GLN A 59 10.03 -8.05 -0.49
C GLN A 59 9.19 -6.78 -0.47
N VAL A 60 7.87 -6.94 -0.35
CA VAL A 60 6.92 -5.83 -0.28
C VAL A 60 6.18 -5.84 1.05
N SER A 61 5.78 -4.67 1.56
CA SER A 61 4.95 -4.58 2.76
C SER A 61 3.60 -5.27 2.54
N MET A 62 3.13 -6.03 3.54
CA MET A 62 1.84 -6.74 3.45
C MET A 62 0.62 -5.82 3.48
N LEU A 63 0.81 -4.57 3.91
CA LEU A 63 -0.14 -3.48 3.73
C LEU A 63 0.34 -2.58 2.60
N SER A 64 -0.58 -2.13 1.76
CA SER A 64 -0.34 -1.18 0.67
C SER A 64 -1.02 0.15 0.96
N LEU A 65 -0.38 1.26 0.57
CA LEU A 65 -1.01 2.57 0.55
C LEU A 65 -1.64 2.82 -0.83
N GLY A 66 -2.97 2.80 -0.88
CA GLY A 66 -3.72 3.15 -2.09
C GLY A 66 -3.82 4.66 -2.28
N GLY A 67 -3.45 5.14 -3.47
CA GLY A 67 -3.31 6.56 -3.80
C GLY A 67 -4.58 7.27 -4.25
N MET A 68 -5.76 6.66 -4.10
CA MET A 68 -7.04 7.27 -4.49
C MET A 68 -7.54 8.28 -3.44
N PHE A 69 -6.73 9.29 -3.15
CA PHE A 69 -7.03 10.44 -2.27
C PHE A 69 -6.24 11.67 -2.75
N ASP A 70 -6.46 12.85 -2.13
CA ASP A 70 -5.69 14.05 -2.46
C ASP A 70 -4.26 14.00 -1.89
N ILE A 71 -3.38 13.26 -2.55
CA ILE A 71 -1.99 13.08 -2.13
C ILE A 71 -1.24 14.42 -2.07
N THR A 72 -1.47 15.32 -3.01
CA THR A 72 -0.82 16.63 -3.09
C THR A 72 -1.01 17.42 -1.79
N SER A 73 -2.24 17.45 -1.26
CA SER A 73 -2.53 18.15 0.00
C SER A 73 -2.22 17.33 1.26
N ASN A 74 -2.03 16.01 1.14
CA ASN A 74 -1.92 15.09 2.28
C ASN A 74 -0.58 14.33 2.34
N GLN A 75 0.52 15.02 2.02
CA GLN A 75 1.89 14.46 2.02
C GLN A 75 2.31 13.83 3.37
N LEU A 76 1.71 14.26 4.49
CA LEU A 76 1.96 13.68 5.81
C LEU A 76 1.58 12.19 5.86
N LEU A 77 0.57 11.75 5.12
CA LEU A 77 0.18 10.34 5.06
C LEU A 77 1.25 9.47 4.44
N LEU A 78 1.94 9.96 3.39
CA LEU A 78 3.09 9.26 2.78
C LEU A 78 4.23 9.08 3.80
N LYS A 79 4.55 10.14 4.55
CA LYS A 79 5.56 10.08 5.60
C LYS A 79 5.18 9.10 6.71
N GLN A 80 3.93 9.12 7.14
CA GLN A 80 3.44 8.21 8.19
C GLN A 80 3.43 6.75 7.72
N ALA A 81 3.06 6.50 6.47
CA ALA A 81 3.11 5.18 5.85
C ALA A 81 4.54 4.61 5.91
N LEU A 82 5.55 5.40 5.55
CA LEU A 82 6.96 4.97 5.66
C LEU A 82 7.38 4.67 7.09
N GLN A 83 6.96 5.48 8.06
CA GLN A 83 7.29 5.26 9.46
C GLN A 83 6.75 3.91 9.98
N PHE A 84 5.58 3.49 9.49
CA PHE A 84 5.00 2.18 9.79
C PHE A 84 5.51 1.05 8.88
N GLY A 85 6.45 1.29 7.98
CA GLY A 85 6.97 0.27 7.06
C GLY A 85 6.03 -0.08 5.91
N VAL A 86 5.05 0.76 5.60
CA VAL A 86 4.18 0.62 4.43
C VAL A 86 4.92 1.16 3.20
N THR A 87 5.56 0.25 2.46
CA THR A 87 6.43 0.55 1.33
C THR A 87 5.88 0.11 -0.02
N TYR A 88 4.75 -0.60 -0.08
CA TYR A 88 3.99 -0.80 -1.32
C TYR A 88 3.06 0.39 -1.51
N TRP A 89 3.31 1.23 -2.52
CA TRP A 89 2.48 2.38 -2.85
C TRP A 89 1.82 2.21 -4.21
N ASP A 90 0.50 2.34 -4.25
CA ASP A 90 -0.32 2.15 -5.44
C ASP A 90 -0.94 3.47 -5.91
N THR A 91 -0.87 3.76 -7.20
CA THR A 91 -1.54 4.89 -7.86
C THR A 91 -2.04 4.45 -9.24
N ALA A 92 -2.58 5.35 -10.04
CA ALA A 92 -2.90 5.13 -11.45
C ALA A 92 -2.81 6.46 -12.22
N ASP A 93 -2.67 6.38 -13.54
CA ASP A 93 -2.56 7.55 -14.40
C ASP A 93 -3.79 8.48 -14.33
N CYS A 94 -4.97 7.89 -14.12
CA CYS A 94 -6.25 8.59 -14.08
C CYS A 94 -6.65 9.09 -12.68
N TYR A 95 -5.98 8.65 -11.60
CA TYR A 95 -6.40 9.00 -10.24
C TYR A 95 -6.30 10.50 -9.99
N ASN A 96 -7.46 11.10 -9.70
CA ASN A 96 -7.63 12.54 -9.51
C ASN A 96 -7.07 13.35 -10.69
N GLY A 97 -7.26 12.87 -11.93
CA GLY A 97 -6.72 13.51 -13.14
C GLY A 97 -5.19 13.53 -13.19
N GLY A 98 -4.53 12.52 -12.61
CA GLY A 98 -3.07 12.43 -12.54
C GLY A 98 -2.43 13.08 -11.32
N LYS A 99 -3.21 13.76 -10.49
CA LYS A 99 -2.69 14.44 -9.29
C LYS A 99 -2.16 13.45 -8.24
N SER A 100 -2.66 12.22 -8.21
CA SER A 100 -2.11 11.18 -7.33
C SER A 100 -0.63 10.93 -7.63
N GLU A 101 -0.29 10.70 -8.90
CA GLU A 101 1.10 10.53 -9.33
C GLU A 101 1.95 11.77 -9.09
N GLN A 102 1.42 12.95 -9.39
CA GLN A 102 2.11 14.21 -9.12
C GLN A 102 2.43 14.38 -7.63
N GLY A 103 1.48 14.04 -6.74
CA GLY A 103 1.66 14.11 -5.30
C GLY A 103 2.74 13.14 -4.79
N ILE A 104 2.80 11.92 -5.34
CA ILE A 104 3.89 10.99 -5.03
C ILE A 104 5.24 11.51 -5.58
N GLY A 105 5.25 12.04 -6.81
CA GLY A 105 6.46 12.59 -7.41
C GLY A 105 7.02 13.81 -6.64
N GLN A 106 6.15 14.69 -6.14
CA GLN A 106 6.54 15.78 -5.23
C GLN A 106 7.18 15.25 -3.94
N PHE A 107 6.65 14.15 -3.39
CA PHE A 107 7.24 13.52 -2.22
C PHE A 107 8.63 12.96 -2.52
N PHE A 108 8.83 12.28 -3.65
CA PHE A 108 10.13 11.76 -4.06
C PHE A 108 11.14 12.86 -4.35
N GLU A 109 10.73 13.96 -4.99
CA GLU A 109 11.63 15.11 -5.19
C GLU A 109 12.07 15.72 -3.85
N LYS A 110 11.16 15.80 -2.88
CA LYS A 110 11.46 16.32 -1.54
C LYS A 110 12.30 15.35 -0.68
N TYR A 111 12.12 14.04 -0.87
CA TYR A 111 12.81 12.97 -0.13
C TYR A 111 13.34 11.88 -1.08
N PRO A 112 14.40 12.17 -1.87
CA PRO A 112 14.86 11.29 -2.96
C PRO A 112 15.22 9.87 -2.55
N GLU A 113 15.72 9.67 -1.33
CA GLU A 113 16.04 8.36 -0.77
C GLU A 113 14.81 7.46 -0.59
N THR A 114 13.62 8.04 -0.54
CA THR A 114 12.36 7.29 -0.39
C THR A 114 12.08 6.42 -1.61
N ARG A 115 12.39 6.90 -2.82
CA ARG A 115 12.08 6.14 -4.05
C ARG A 115 12.71 4.74 -4.02
N LYS A 116 13.92 4.60 -3.45
CA LYS A 116 14.62 3.31 -3.32
C LYS A 116 13.99 2.35 -2.31
N LYS A 117 13.17 2.88 -1.38
CA LYS A 117 12.49 2.10 -0.32
C LYS A 117 11.09 1.67 -0.73
N VAL A 118 10.46 2.40 -1.66
CA VAL A 118 9.08 2.18 -2.07
C VAL A 118 9.03 1.23 -3.27
N PHE A 119 8.23 0.19 -3.15
CA PHE A 119 7.72 -0.60 -4.27
C PHE A 119 6.57 0.16 -4.92
N LEU A 120 6.87 0.83 -6.02
CA LEU A 120 5.98 1.78 -6.68
C LEU A 120 5.13 1.09 -7.74
N VAL A 121 3.81 1.23 -7.62
CA VAL A 121 2.83 0.64 -8.54
C VAL A 121 1.99 1.73 -9.18
N THR A 122 1.88 1.71 -10.51
CA THR A 122 0.91 2.54 -11.23
C THR A 122 0.26 1.76 -12.37
N LYS A 123 -0.72 2.37 -13.03
CA LYS A 123 -1.62 1.72 -13.99
C LYS A 123 -1.84 2.60 -15.21
N SER A 124 -2.17 1.95 -16.31
CA SER A 124 -2.54 2.56 -17.59
C SER A 124 -4.00 2.30 -17.91
N ASP A 125 -4.77 3.35 -18.16
CA ASP A 125 -6.12 3.25 -18.72
C ASP A 125 -6.12 2.92 -20.23
N ALA A 126 -4.98 3.02 -20.93
CA ALA A 126 -4.85 2.60 -22.32
C ALA A 126 -4.87 1.07 -22.47
N ARG A 127 -5.08 0.60 -23.72
CA ARG A 127 -5.16 -0.83 -24.05
C ARG A 127 -4.21 -1.24 -25.18
N ASP A 128 -3.94 -0.33 -26.11
CA ASP A 128 -2.99 -0.56 -27.19
C ASP A 128 -1.56 -0.16 -26.77
N PRO A 129 -0.51 -0.80 -27.33
CA PRO A 129 0.88 -0.51 -26.96
C PRO A 129 1.32 0.94 -27.11
N GLU A 130 0.77 1.69 -28.07
CA GLU A 130 1.13 3.09 -28.29
C GLU A 130 0.58 3.96 -27.15
N GLY A 131 -0.71 3.81 -26.83
CA GLY A 131 -1.34 4.47 -25.70
C GLY A 131 -0.70 4.10 -24.36
N ILE A 132 -0.38 2.81 -24.17
CA ILE A 132 0.29 2.34 -22.94
C ILE A 132 1.68 2.98 -22.81
N SER A 133 2.45 3.08 -23.89
CA SER A 133 3.76 3.75 -23.90
C SER A 133 3.64 5.23 -23.54
N LYS A 134 2.68 5.93 -24.16
CA LYS A 134 2.43 7.35 -23.89
C LYS A 134 2.09 7.60 -22.42
N LEU A 135 1.20 6.78 -21.85
CA LEU A 135 0.82 6.90 -20.45
C LEU A 135 1.97 6.51 -19.50
N LEU A 136 2.82 5.55 -19.89
CA LEU A 136 4.01 5.20 -19.12
C LEU A 136 4.97 6.41 -19.00
N GLU A 137 5.29 7.09 -20.10
CA GLU A 137 6.16 8.28 -20.07
C GLU A 137 5.55 9.41 -19.23
N GLN A 138 4.25 9.64 -19.37
CA GLN A 138 3.54 10.64 -18.55
C GLN A 138 3.59 10.28 -17.06
N SER A 139 3.44 8.99 -16.74
CA SER A 139 3.50 8.51 -15.36
C SER A 139 4.89 8.68 -14.77
N LEU A 140 5.95 8.29 -15.49
CA LEU A 140 7.35 8.50 -15.09
C LEU A 140 7.66 9.98 -14.83
N SER A 141 7.17 10.86 -15.72
CA SER A 141 7.31 12.31 -15.57
C SER A 141 6.59 12.85 -14.33
N ARG A 142 5.32 12.49 -14.13
CA ARG A 142 4.54 12.92 -12.94
C ARG A 142 5.12 12.39 -11.63
N LEU A 143 5.57 11.13 -11.63
CA LEU A 143 6.19 10.45 -10.49
C LEU A 143 7.64 10.87 -10.25
N LYS A 144 8.25 11.65 -11.14
CA LYS A 144 9.65 12.11 -11.04
C LYS A 144 10.62 10.97 -10.81
N THR A 145 10.47 9.88 -11.57
CA THR A 145 11.32 8.69 -11.50
C THR A 145 11.54 8.10 -12.90
N ASP A 146 12.60 7.34 -13.07
CA ASP A 146 13.00 6.67 -14.32
C ASP A 146 12.41 5.26 -14.47
N SER A 147 11.87 4.70 -13.38
CA SER A 147 11.45 3.30 -13.33
C SER A 147 10.23 3.10 -12.42
N ILE A 148 9.37 2.16 -12.79
CA ILE A 148 8.21 1.70 -12.00
C ILE A 148 8.42 0.24 -11.61
N ASP A 149 8.13 -0.12 -10.36
CA ASP A 149 8.38 -1.49 -9.88
C ASP A 149 7.32 -2.47 -10.41
N LEU A 150 6.06 -2.05 -10.50
CA LEU A 150 4.99 -2.84 -11.10
C LEU A 150 4.04 -1.94 -11.89
N TYR A 151 3.87 -2.25 -13.18
CA TYR A 151 2.96 -1.51 -14.06
C TYR A 151 1.79 -2.38 -14.49
N PHE A 152 0.59 -1.84 -14.36
CA PHE A 152 -0.64 -2.56 -14.69
C PHE A 152 -1.38 -1.97 -15.88
N ILE A 153 -2.06 -2.82 -16.64
CA ILE A 153 -3.27 -2.39 -17.36
C ILE A 153 -4.42 -2.26 -16.36
N HIS A 154 -5.10 -1.13 -16.38
CA HIS A 154 -6.09 -0.80 -15.37
C HIS A 154 -7.46 -1.40 -15.69
N GLY A 155 -8.05 -2.17 -14.77
CA GLY A 155 -9.45 -2.61 -14.88
C GLY A 155 -9.74 -3.52 -16.07
N VAL A 156 -8.88 -4.49 -16.36
CA VAL A 156 -9.13 -5.53 -17.37
C VAL A 156 -10.40 -6.31 -17.01
N SER A 157 -11.27 -6.48 -18.00
CA SER A 157 -12.57 -7.15 -17.85
C SER A 157 -12.70 -8.41 -18.70
N LYS A 158 -11.89 -8.54 -19.76
CA LYS A 158 -11.89 -9.67 -20.69
C LYS A 158 -10.46 -10.09 -20.99
N ILE A 159 -10.21 -11.39 -21.05
CA ILE A 159 -8.86 -11.92 -21.26
C ILE A 159 -8.24 -11.45 -22.59
N LYS A 160 -9.08 -11.22 -23.61
CA LYS A 160 -8.67 -10.72 -24.92
C LYS A 160 -8.07 -9.30 -24.91
N GLU A 161 -8.20 -8.56 -23.81
CA GLU A 161 -7.52 -7.27 -23.63
C GLU A 161 -6.00 -7.46 -23.37
N LEU A 162 -5.56 -8.67 -23.01
CA LEU A 162 -4.15 -9.02 -22.84
C LEU A 162 -3.64 -9.72 -24.10
N THR A 163 -3.18 -8.93 -25.07
CA THR A 163 -2.79 -9.44 -26.39
C THR A 163 -1.30 -9.81 -26.48
N ASN A 164 -0.91 -10.46 -27.60
CA ASN A 164 0.51 -10.75 -27.88
C ASN A 164 1.33 -9.47 -28.11
N GLU A 165 0.69 -8.41 -28.63
CA GLU A 165 1.29 -7.09 -28.78
C GLU A 165 1.54 -6.46 -27.41
N THR A 166 0.60 -6.56 -26.47
CA THR A 166 0.80 -6.13 -25.08
C THR A 166 1.91 -6.92 -24.40
N LYS A 167 1.98 -8.24 -24.62
CA LYS A 167 3.10 -9.06 -24.12
C LYS A 167 4.45 -8.57 -24.64
N THR A 168 4.56 -8.40 -25.96
CA THR A 168 5.79 -7.93 -26.62
C THR A 168 6.18 -6.53 -26.12
N TRP A 169 5.19 -5.66 -25.93
CA TRP A 169 5.39 -4.35 -25.33
C TRP A 169 5.95 -4.43 -23.91
N ALA A 170 5.34 -5.27 -23.05
CA ALA A 170 5.75 -5.43 -21.66
C ALA A 170 7.18 -5.98 -21.55
N GLU A 171 7.56 -6.93 -22.41
CA GLU A 171 8.93 -7.45 -22.50
C GLU A 171 9.93 -6.36 -22.88
N LYS A 172 9.62 -5.51 -23.87
CA LYS A 172 10.47 -4.38 -24.26
C LYS A 172 10.57 -3.32 -23.17
N ALA A 173 9.46 -2.98 -22.52
CA ALA A 173 9.43 -2.03 -21.42
C ALA A 173 10.28 -2.51 -20.24
N LYS A 174 10.20 -3.81 -19.90
CA LYS A 174 11.08 -4.46 -18.91
C LYS A 174 12.54 -4.43 -19.33
N ALA A 175 12.86 -4.80 -20.57
CA ALA A 175 14.23 -4.78 -21.08
C ALA A 175 14.86 -3.37 -21.08
N SER A 176 14.04 -2.33 -21.27
CA SER A 176 14.48 -0.93 -21.20
C SER A 176 14.69 -0.41 -19.76
N GLY A 177 14.28 -1.15 -18.74
CA GLY A 177 14.36 -0.75 -17.33
C GLY A 177 13.26 0.22 -16.86
N LYS A 178 12.37 0.67 -17.75
CA LYS A 178 11.27 1.59 -17.40
C LYS A 178 10.24 0.97 -16.46
N ILE A 179 10.03 -0.34 -16.56
CA ILE A 179 9.21 -1.11 -15.62
C ILE A 179 9.99 -2.36 -15.17
N LYS A 180 9.78 -2.85 -13.95
CA LYS A 180 10.40 -4.10 -13.48
C LYS A 180 9.47 -5.30 -13.65
N LEU A 181 8.21 -5.12 -13.26
CA LEU A 181 7.17 -6.14 -13.34
C LEU A 181 5.96 -5.61 -14.12
N PHE A 182 5.23 -6.52 -14.76
CA PHE A 182 4.04 -6.19 -15.53
C PHE A 182 2.83 -7.04 -15.11
N GLY A 183 1.63 -6.47 -15.23
CA GLY A 183 0.41 -7.25 -15.09
C GLY A 183 -0.85 -6.44 -15.34
N PHE A 184 -1.89 -6.74 -14.57
CA PHE A 184 -3.15 -6.00 -14.67
C PHE A 184 -3.88 -5.89 -13.33
N SER A 185 -4.83 -4.96 -13.29
CA SER A 185 -5.85 -4.92 -12.25
C SER A 185 -7.21 -5.30 -12.81
N THR A 186 -8.12 -5.79 -11.97
CA THR A 186 -9.46 -6.19 -12.42
C THR A 186 -10.53 -6.00 -11.34
N HIS A 187 -11.74 -5.63 -11.77
CA HIS A 187 -12.92 -5.42 -10.92
C HIS A 187 -14.08 -6.37 -11.24
N SER A 188 -13.98 -7.16 -12.31
CA SER A 188 -15.04 -8.03 -12.83
C SER A 188 -14.42 -9.24 -13.52
N ASN A 189 -15.17 -10.34 -13.64
CA ASN A 189 -14.69 -11.60 -14.25
C ASN A 189 -13.35 -12.09 -13.66
N MET A 190 -13.12 -11.79 -12.38
CA MET A 190 -11.79 -11.92 -11.75
C MET A 190 -11.32 -13.37 -11.75
N GLU A 191 -12.21 -14.31 -11.46
CA GLU A 191 -11.91 -15.74 -11.39
C GLU A 191 -11.43 -16.27 -12.74
N GLU A 192 -12.15 -15.97 -13.83
CA GLU A 192 -11.78 -16.35 -15.19
C GLU A 192 -10.46 -15.71 -15.63
N LEU A 193 -10.31 -14.40 -15.39
CA LEU A 193 -9.11 -13.66 -15.74
C LEU A 193 -7.87 -14.20 -15.02
N MET A 194 -7.97 -14.47 -13.73
CA MET A 194 -6.89 -15.02 -12.92
C MET A 194 -6.50 -16.43 -13.37
N GLN A 195 -7.49 -17.31 -13.58
CA GLN A 195 -7.27 -18.68 -14.08
C GLN A 195 -6.60 -18.69 -15.46
N SER A 196 -6.98 -17.75 -16.33
CA SER A 196 -6.39 -17.60 -17.65
C SER A 196 -4.98 -17.03 -17.59
N ALA A 197 -4.77 -15.99 -16.79
CA ALA A 197 -3.47 -15.36 -16.59
C ALA A 197 -2.43 -16.32 -16.01
N ALA A 198 -2.84 -17.21 -15.10
CA ALA A 198 -1.97 -18.26 -14.54
C ALA A 198 -1.34 -19.17 -15.61
N LYS A 199 -1.93 -19.26 -16.81
CA LYS A 199 -1.44 -20.08 -17.93
C LYS A 199 -0.60 -19.30 -18.94
N MET A 200 -0.52 -17.97 -18.82
CA MET A 200 0.13 -17.11 -19.82
C MET A 200 1.65 -17.06 -19.68
N GLY A 201 2.18 -17.18 -18.46
CA GLY A 201 3.63 -17.20 -18.19
C GLY A 201 4.34 -15.84 -18.20
N TRP A 202 3.71 -14.76 -18.67
CA TRP A 202 4.31 -13.41 -18.79
C TRP A 202 3.69 -12.34 -17.88
N ILE A 203 2.70 -12.71 -17.07
CA ILE A 203 2.08 -11.84 -16.06
C ILE A 203 2.83 -12.03 -14.73
N ASP A 204 3.33 -10.93 -14.17
CA ASP A 204 4.12 -10.93 -12.93
C ASP A 204 3.24 -10.63 -11.71
N GLY A 205 2.18 -9.82 -11.86
CA GLY A 205 1.28 -9.47 -10.77
C GLY A 205 -0.17 -9.21 -11.19
N ILE A 206 -1.11 -9.42 -10.27
CA ILE A 206 -2.52 -9.11 -10.45
C ILE A 206 -3.04 -8.36 -9.23
N MET A 207 -3.74 -7.25 -9.46
CA MET A 207 -4.52 -6.56 -8.43
C MET A 207 -6.02 -6.83 -8.63
N MET A 208 -6.69 -7.43 -7.66
CA MET A 208 -8.12 -7.72 -7.79
C MET A 208 -8.93 -7.23 -6.59
N THR A 209 -10.23 -7.02 -6.82
CA THR A 209 -11.16 -6.85 -5.70
C THR A 209 -11.15 -8.15 -4.90
N TYR A 210 -10.80 -8.08 -3.62
CA TYR A 210 -10.73 -9.26 -2.75
C TYR A 210 -11.00 -8.85 -1.31
N ASN A 211 -12.09 -9.35 -0.74
CA ASN A 211 -12.56 -9.02 0.60
C ASN A 211 -13.42 -10.15 1.18
N PHE A 212 -13.84 -9.98 2.44
CA PHE A 212 -14.60 -10.98 3.20
C PHE A 212 -15.90 -11.46 2.53
N ARG A 213 -16.49 -10.69 1.60
CA ARG A 213 -17.71 -11.06 0.88
C ARG A 213 -17.46 -12.06 -0.26
N ILE A 214 -16.35 -11.88 -0.98
CA ILE A 214 -16.08 -12.63 -2.21
C ILE A 214 -14.98 -13.69 -2.07
N MET A 215 -14.15 -13.60 -1.03
CA MET A 215 -13.01 -14.51 -0.83
C MET A 215 -13.42 -15.95 -0.53
N GLN A 216 -14.70 -16.20 -0.23
CA GLN A 216 -15.18 -17.50 0.25
C GLN A 216 -15.58 -18.46 -0.87
N SER A 217 -15.84 -17.98 -2.09
CA SER A 217 -16.26 -18.84 -3.21
C SER A 217 -15.16 -19.84 -3.58
N ASN A 218 -15.55 -21.06 -3.94
CA ASN A 218 -14.59 -22.08 -4.39
C ASN A 218 -13.88 -21.66 -5.68
N ALA A 219 -14.59 -20.96 -6.56
CA ALA A 219 -14.03 -20.43 -7.81
C ALA A 219 -12.93 -19.39 -7.54
N MET A 220 -13.17 -18.45 -6.62
CA MET A 220 -12.17 -17.46 -6.22
C MET A 220 -10.96 -18.09 -5.51
N LYS A 221 -11.18 -19.05 -4.60
CA LYS A 221 -10.10 -19.80 -3.95
C LYS A 221 -9.23 -20.54 -4.98
N SER A 222 -9.87 -21.24 -5.92
CA SER A 222 -9.17 -21.94 -6.99
C SER A 222 -8.38 -20.98 -7.91
N ALA A 223 -8.94 -19.81 -8.22
CA ALA A 223 -8.27 -18.78 -9.00
C ALA A 223 -7.03 -18.22 -8.28
N VAL A 224 -7.13 -17.93 -6.98
CA VAL A 224 -5.99 -17.53 -6.14
C VAL A 224 -4.91 -18.61 -6.16
N ASP A 225 -5.28 -19.87 -5.91
CA ASP A 225 -4.35 -21.00 -5.89
C ASP A 225 -3.63 -21.18 -7.24
N ALA A 226 -4.35 -21.00 -8.35
CA ALA A 226 -3.77 -21.07 -9.69
C ALA A 226 -2.70 -19.99 -9.91
N CYS A 227 -3.00 -18.74 -9.52
CA CYS A 227 -2.05 -17.64 -9.61
C CYS A 227 -0.82 -17.86 -8.71
N VAL A 228 -1.02 -18.32 -7.47
CA VAL A 228 0.08 -18.62 -6.54
C VAL A 228 0.99 -19.72 -7.09
N ARG A 229 0.42 -20.83 -7.61
CA ARG A 229 1.21 -21.90 -8.25
C ARG A 229 1.96 -21.42 -9.49
N ALA A 230 1.39 -20.49 -10.26
CA ALA A 230 2.06 -19.87 -11.40
C ALA A 230 3.14 -18.83 -11.00
N GLY A 231 3.26 -18.53 -9.71
CA GLY A 231 4.21 -17.55 -9.19
C GLY A 231 3.79 -16.09 -9.42
N ILE A 232 2.51 -15.82 -9.61
CA ILE A 232 1.98 -14.46 -9.82
C ILE A 232 1.81 -13.77 -8.46
N GLY A 233 2.32 -12.54 -8.32
CA GLY A 233 2.08 -11.72 -7.13
C GLY A 233 0.64 -11.20 -7.07
N LEU A 234 -0.04 -11.37 -5.93
CA LEU A 234 -1.44 -10.95 -5.77
C LEU A 234 -1.56 -9.78 -4.79
N THR A 235 -2.28 -8.75 -5.21
CA THR A 235 -2.62 -7.58 -4.39
C THR A 235 -4.15 -7.45 -4.28
N ALA A 236 -4.66 -7.46 -3.05
CA ALA A 236 -6.08 -7.26 -2.78
C ALA A 236 -6.42 -5.77 -2.68
N MET A 237 -7.44 -5.32 -3.44
CA MET A 237 -8.04 -3.99 -3.29
C MET A 237 -9.49 -4.10 -2.81
N LYS A 238 -10.02 -2.97 -2.31
CA LYS A 238 -11.37 -2.88 -1.69
C LYS A 238 -11.55 -3.92 -0.56
N THR A 239 -10.50 -4.13 0.23
CA THR A 239 -10.42 -5.15 1.29
C THR A 239 -11.45 -4.94 2.40
N GLN A 240 -11.86 -3.69 2.64
CA GLN A 240 -12.94 -3.34 3.59
C GLN A 240 -14.35 -3.57 3.03
N GLY A 241 -14.49 -4.04 1.79
CA GLY A 241 -15.79 -4.29 1.16
C GLY A 241 -16.60 -3.04 0.82
N GLY A 242 -15.95 -1.87 0.70
CA GLY A 242 -16.56 -0.60 0.31
C GLY A 242 -16.71 -0.43 -1.21
N GLY A 243 -17.86 0.08 -1.65
CA GLY A 243 -18.26 0.32 -3.04
C GLY A 243 -19.79 0.28 -3.20
N SER A 244 -20.32 0.70 -4.36
CA SER A 244 -21.76 0.63 -4.65
C SER A 244 -22.21 -0.83 -4.73
N VAL A 245 -22.89 -1.31 -3.69
CA VAL A 245 -23.53 -2.63 -3.69
C VAL A 245 -24.84 -2.51 -4.46
N LYS A 246 -25.00 -3.26 -5.56
CA LYS A 246 -26.33 -3.74 -5.95
C LYS A 246 -26.62 -4.93 -5.05
N THR A 247 -27.49 -4.72 -4.09
CA THR A 247 -27.93 -5.76 -3.15
C THR A 247 -28.83 -6.70 -3.94
N GLU A 248 -28.32 -7.86 -4.37
CA GLU A 248 -29.11 -8.81 -5.17
C GLU A 248 -29.37 -10.15 -4.44
N SER A 249 -28.81 -10.36 -3.23
CA SER A 249 -29.06 -11.59 -2.47
C SER A 249 -29.58 -11.35 -1.05
N GLU A 250 -30.56 -12.16 -0.63
CA GLU A 250 -31.11 -12.17 0.74
C GLU A 250 -30.02 -12.39 1.80
N THR A 251 -28.99 -13.17 1.47
CA THR A 251 -27.84 -13.42 2.35
C THR A 251 -27.07 -12.14 2.69
N GLU A 252 -26.93 -11.23 1.71
CA GLU A 252 -26.24 -9.95 1.92
C GLU A 252 -27.08 -8.96 2.74
N LEU A 253 -28.41 -8.99 2.59
CA LEU A 253 -29.33 -8.22 3.45
C LEU A 253 -29.23 -8.68 4.91
N ARG A 254 -29.31 -10.00 5.13
CA ARG A 254 -29.18 -10.61 6.46
C ARG A 254 -27.84 -10.28 7.12
N MET A 255 -26.75 -10.32 6.37
CA MET A 255 -25.41 -9.96 6.86
C MET A 255 -25.24 -8.46 7.12
N ALA A 256 -26.02 -7.61 6.45
CA ALA A 256 -26.03 -6.17 6.67
C ALA A 256 -26.93 -5.75 7.84
N GLY A 257 -27.55 -6.71 8.55
CA GLY A 257 -28.47 -6.43 9.66
C GLY A 257 -29.79 -5.80 9.20
N ARG A 258 -30.21 -6.10 7.97
CA ARG A 258 -31.48 -5.69 7.37
C ARG A 258 -32.35 -6.89 7.05
#